data_AF-A0A0M3KEU9-F1
#
_entry.id   AF-A0A0M3KEU9-F1
#
_cell.length_a   1.000
_cell.length_b   1.000
_cell.length_c   1.000
_cell.angle_alpha   90.00
_cell.angle_beta   90.00
_cell.angle_gamma   90.00
#
_symmetry.space_group_name_H-M   'P 1'
#
loop_
_entity.id
_entity.type
_entity.pdbx_description
1 polymer ?
#
loop_
_entity_poly.entity_id
_entity_poly.type
_entity_poly.pdbx_seq_one_letter_code
_entity_poly.pdbx_strand_id
1 'polypeptide(L)'
;MYSYITKELPKLINSTFKECDQQRQGIFGHSMGGHGAIMIALRNPTLFRSISAFAPICNPSKCPWGKKAFSGYLGSDESKWKEYDSVEILKEYKGDARKILIDQGEEDNFLKDGQLLPQNLEAVHSDKVKIEVRYQKDYNHSYFFIATFMEDHIRFHHDILTAI
;
A
#
# COMPACT_ATOMS: atom_id res chain seq x y z
N MET A 1 3.08 -15.24 -3.36
CA MET A 1 2.53 -14.33 -2.33
C MET A 1 1.24 -13.61 -2.76
N TYR A 2 1.17 -13.03 -3.96
CA TYR A 2 -0.04 -12.30 -4.40
C TYR A 2 -1.35 -13.11 -4.31
N SER A 3 -1.39 -14.34 -4.85
CA SER A 3 -2.56 -15.22 -4.77
C SER A 3 -2.93 -15.63 -3.34
N TYR A 4 -1.94 -15.75 -2.46
CA TYR A 4 -2.16 -16.06 -1.06
C TYR A 4 -2.95 -14.92 -0.38
N ILE A 5 -2.50 -13.68 -0.55
CA ILE A 5 -3.13 -12.50 0.06
C ILE A 5 -4.48 -12.15 -0.59
N THR A 6 -4.65 -12.38 -1.89
CA THR A 6 -5.87 -11.96 -2.62
C THR A 6 -6.94 -13.04 -2.75
N LYS A 7 -6.58 -14.32 -2.56
CA LYS A 7 -7.51 -15.45 -2.78
C LYS A 7 -7.53 -16.43 -1.62
N GLU A 8 -6.39 -17.01 -1.29
CA GLU A 8 -6.33 -18.13 -0.33
C GLU A 8 -6.67 -17.69 1.09
N LEU A 9 -5.97 -16.66 1.59
CA LEU A 9 -6.17 -16.15 2.94
C LEU A 9 -7.56 -15.53 3.14
N PRO A 10 -8.08 -14.64 2.24
CA PRO A 10 -9.44 -14.15 2.37
C PRO A 10 -10.48 -15.27 2.38
N LYS A 11 -10.33 -16.28 1.50
CA LYS A 11 -11.23 -17.44 1.49
C LYS A 11 -11.21 -18.20 2.82
N LEU A 12 -10.03 -18.42 3.39
CA LEU A 12 -9.88 -19.12 4.67
C LEU A 12 -10.49 -18.34 5.84
N ILE A 13 -10.22 -17.03 5.93
CA ILE A 13 -10.81 -16.16 6.96
C ILE A 13 -12.33 -16.21 6.87
N ASN A 14 -12.86 -16.04 5.66
CA ASN A 14 -14.30 -16.02 5.39
C ASN A 14 -15.01 -17.35 5.68
N SER A 15 -14.33 -18.49 5.50
CA SER A 15 -14.89 -19.79 5.88
C SER A 15 -14.78 -20.10 7.37
N THR A 16 -13.90 -19.42 8.09
CA THR A 16 -13.57 -19.71 9.49
C THR A 16 -14.31 -18.78 10.46
N PHE A 17 -14.40 -17.49 10.14
CA PHE A 17 -14.97 -16.45 10.99
C PHE A 17 -16.23 -15.87 10.34
N LYS A 18 -17.40 -16.11 10.95
CA LYS A 18 -18.70 -15.71 10.40
C LYS A 18 -18.96 -14.21 10.57
N GLU A 19 -18.24 -13.59 11.50
CA GLU A 19 -18.31 -12.17 11.85
C GLU A 19 -17.59 -11.29 10.81
N CYS A 20 -16.71 -11.88 10.00
CA CYS A 20 -15.98 -11.16 8.95
C CYS A 20 -16.87 -10.89 7.74
N ASP A 21 -17.12 -9.61 7.47
CA ASP A 21 -17.87 -9.17 6.30
C ASP A 21 -16.97 -9.05 5.07
N GLN A 22 -17.17 -9.94 4.10
CA GLN A 22 -16.38 -10.01 2.88
C GLN A 22 -16.54 -8.77 1.99
N GLN A 23 -17.61 -8.00 2.15
CA GLN A 23 -17.84 -6.78 1.38
C GLN A 23 -17.16 -5.56 2.00
N ARG A 24 -16.68 -5.66 3.25
CA ARG A 24 -16.06 -4.56 4.01
C ARG A 24 -14.64 -4.92 4.44
N GLN A 25 -13.73 -5.01 3.48
CA GLN A 25 -12.32 -5.30 3.74
C GLN A 25 -11.45 -4.06 3.51
N GLY A 26 -10.54 -3.80 4.46
CA GLY A 26 -9.46 -2.82 4.33
C GLY A 26 -8.11 -3.53 4.27
N ILE A 27 -7.12 -2.87 3.68
CA ILE A 27 -5.74 -3.38 3.63
C ILE A 27 -4.74 -2.25 3.93
N PHE A 28 -3.74 -2.58 4.74
CA PHE A 28 -2.65 -1.70 5.09
C PHE A 28 -1.39 -2.48 5.41
N GLY A 29 -0.26 -1.79 5.49
CA GLY A 29 0.99 -2.42 5.87
C GLY A 29 2.13 -1.43 6.00
N HIS A 30 3.28 -1.95 6.44
CA HIS A 30 4.49 -1.18 6.67
C HIS A 30 5.57 -1.53 5.65
N SER A 31 6.27 -0.53 5.08
CA SER A 31 7.43 -0.75 4.20
C SER A 31 7.09 -1.60 2.97
N MET A 32 7.73 -2.77 2.81
CA MET A 32 7.34 -3.78 1.81
C MET A 32 5.86 -4.19 1.92
N GLY A 33 5.30 -4.26 3.13
CA GLY A 33 3.88 -4.50 3.36
C GLY A 33 3.01 -3.33 2.90
N GLY A 34 3.49 -2.09 3.05
CA GLY A 34 2.81 -0.88 2.56
C GLY A 34 2.76 -0.82 1.03
N HIS A 35 3.86 -1.21 0.38
CA HIS A 35 3.89 -1.46 -1.06
C HIS A 35 2.80 -2.47 -1.45
N GLY A 36 2.79 -3.63 -0.80
CA GLY A 36 1.83 -4.70 -1.04
C GLY A 36 0.39 -4.22 -0.89
N ALA A 37 0.08 -3.49 0.18
CA ALA A 37 -1.27 -2.97 0.44
C ALA A 37 -1.77 -2.07 -0.71
N ILE A 38 -0.97 -1.07 -1.11
CA ILE A 38 -1.35 -0.13 -2.18
C ILE A 38 -1.48 -0.87 -3.52
N MET A 39 -0.46 -1.64 -3.90
CA MET A 39 -0.41 -2.38 -5.17
C MET A 39 -1.58 -3.36 -5.29
N ILE A 40 -1.82 -4.16 -4.25
CA ILE A 40 -2.89 -5.15 -4.24
C ILE A 40 -4.26 -4.46 -4.30
N ALA A 41 -4.51 -3.43 -3.50
CA ALA A 41 -5.81 -2.78 -3.50
C ALA A 41 -6.16 -2.12 -4.83
N LEU A 42 -5.19 -1.44 -5.47
CA LEU A 42 -5.41 -0.80 -6.77
C LEU A 42 -5.63 -1.83 -7.89
N ARG A 43 -4.99 -3.00 -7.83
CA ARG A 43 -5.22 -4.09 -8.81
C ARG A 43 -6.49 -4.89 -8.55
N ASN A 44 -7.05 -4.84 -7.34
CA ASN A 44 -8.26 -5.56 -6.96
C ASN A 44 -9.27 -4.57 -6.34
N PRO A 45 -9.76 -3.58 -7.12
CA PRO A 45 -10.55 -2.48 -6.56
C PRO A 45 -11.82 -2.96 -5.86
N THR A 46 -12.39 -4.10 -6.23
CA THR A 46 -13.59 -4.65 -5.59
C THR A 46 -13.31 -5.40 -4.29
N LEU A 47 -12.06 -5.80 -4.04
CA LEU A 47 -11.69 -6.61 -2.88
C LEU A 47 -11.44 -5.75 -1.63
N PHE A 48 -10.80 -4.59 -1.79
CA PHE A 48 -10.44 -3.71 -0.67
C PHE A 48 -11.02 -2.32 -0.86
N ARG A 49 -11.78 -1.85 0.13
CA ARG A 49 -12.43 -0.53 0.13
C ARG A 49 -11.57 0.58 0.71
N SER A 50 -10.74 0.26 1.70
CA SER A 50 -9.88 1.23 2.39
C SER A 50 -8.41 0.81 2.33
N ILE A 51 -7.53 1.79 2.10
CA ILE A 51 -6.11 1.57 1.81
C ILE A 51 -5.28 2.56 2.61
N SER A 52 -4.34 2.07 3.40
CA SER A 52 -3.34 2.94 4.03
C SER A 52 -1.97 2.27 4.11
N ALA A 53 -0.92 3.03 4.40
CA ALA A 53 0.42 2.47 4.57
C ALA A 53 1.31 3.29 5.51
N PHE A 54 2.25 2.60 6.16
CA PHE A 54 3.34 3.22 6.91
C PHE A 54 4.64 3.08 6.13
N ALA A 55 5.32 4.19 5.85
CA ALA A 55 6.61 4.25 5.16
C ALA A 55 6.73 3.28 3.95
N PRO A 56 5.78 3.30 2.99
CA PRO A 56 5.71 2.29 1.92
C PRO A 56 6.85 2.40 0.90
N ILE A 57 7.21 1.25 0.29
CA ILE A 57 7.98 1.23 -0.96
C ILE A 57 7.03 1.55 -2.13
N CYS A 58 6.91 2.81 -2.49
CA CYS A 58 5.94 3.30 -3.45
C CYS A 58 6.29 3.00 -4.91
N ASN A 59 7.58 3.01 -5.27
CA ASN A 59 8.02 2.85 -6.66
C ASN A 59 9.15 1.81 -6.78
N PRO A 60 8.86 0.52 -6.49
CA PRO A 60 9.87 -0.53 -6.41
C PRO A 60 10.67 -0.74 -7.70
N SER A 61 10.13 -0.44 -8.88
CA SER A 61 10.89 -0.49 -10.14
C SER A 61 12.03 0.54 -10.20
N LYS A 62 11.98 1.57 -9.35
CA LYS A 62 12.97 2.66 -9.31
C LYS A 62 13.87 2.65 -8.10
N CYS A 63 13.62 1.82 -7.08
CA CYS A 63 14.47 1.74 -5.89
C CYS A 63 15.40 0.50 -5.89
N PRO A 64 16.55 0.54 -5.17
CA PRO A 64 17.50 -0.58 -5.16
C PRO A 64 16.92 -1.91 -4.67
N TRP A 65 16.14 -1.90 -3.58
CA TRP A 65 15.52 -3.13 -3.06
C TRP A 65 14.52 -3.73 -4.05
N GLY A 66 13.64 -2.90 -4.62
CA GLY A 66 12.64 -3.35 -5.58
C GLY A 66 13.27 -3.89 -6.85
N LYS A 67 14.29 -3.21 -7.41
CA LYS A 67 15.07 -3.72 -8.56
C LYS A 67 15.67 -5.10 -8.28
N LYS A 68 16.32 -5.28 -7.12
CA LYS A 68 16.88 -6.58 -6.71
C LYS A 68 15.81 -7.67 -6.61
N ALA A 69 14.68 -7.38 -5.95
CA ALA A 69 13.60 -8.34 -5.77
C ALA A 69 12.90 -8.69 -7.10
N PHE A 70 12.58 -7.69 -7.91
CA PHE A 70 11.92 -7.89 -9.20
C PHE A 70 12.81 -8.62 -10.21
N SER A 71 14.11 -8.31 -10.24
CA SER A 71 15.05 -9.07 -11.07
C SER A 71 15.08 -10.54 -10.66
N GLY A 72 15.06 -10.84 -9.35
CA GLY A 72 15.06 -12.20 -8.83
C GLY A 72 13.76 -12.97 -9.07
N TYR A 73 12.59 -12.33 -8.91
CA TYR A 73 11.29 -13.01 -8.98
C TYR A 73 10.59 -12.91 -10.34
N LEU A 74 10.78 -11.81 -11.06
CA LEU A 74 10.09 -11.49 -12.32
C LEU A 74 11.02 -11.57 -13.54
N GLY A 75 12.34 -11.66 -13.31
CA GLY A 75 13.36 -11.67 -14.34
C GLY A 75 13.80 -10.26 -14.78
N SER A 76 14.65 -10.21 -15.80
CA SER A 76 15.26 -8.96 -16.31
C SER A 76 14.36 -8.11 -17.21
N ASP A 77 13.18 -8.60 -17.55
CA ASP A 77 12.19 -7.86 -18.34
C ASP A 77 11.43 -6.87 -17.46
N GLU A 78 11.90 -5.61 -17.43
CA GLU A 78 11.30 -4.54 -16.63
C GLU A 78 9.85 -4.23 -17.01
N SER A 79 9.37 -4.63 -18.20
CA SER A 79 7.97 -4.41 -18.57
C SER A 79 7.00 -5.14 -17.64
N LYS A 80 7.41 -6.30 -17.12
CA LYS A 80 6.64 -7.11 -16.16
C LYS A 80 6.59 -6.49 -14.77
N TRP A 81 7.54 -5.63 -14.43
CA TRP A 81 7.63 -5.02 -13.11
C TRP A 81 6.52 -4.01 -12.87
N LYS A 82 6.01 -3.40 -13.95
CA LYS A 82 4.91 -2.42 -13.89
C LYS A 82 3.65 -2.99 -13.26
N GLU A 83 3.39 -4.29 -13.44
CA GLU A 83 2.26 -4.99 -12.81
C GLU A 83 2.36 -5.06 -11.28
N TYR A 84 3.53 -4.79 -10.71
CA TYR A 84 3.79 -4.85 -9.29
C TYR A 84 4.38 -3.54 -8.78
N ASP A 85 4.21 -2.42 -9.49
CA ASP A 85 4.70 -1.11 -9.07
C ASP A 85 3.52 -0.17 -8.80
N SER A 86 3.40 0.32 -7.57
CA SER A 86 2.24 1.12 -7.15
C SER A 86 2.10 2.42 -7.94
N VAL A 87 3.22 3.04 -8.37
CA VAL A 87 3.19 4.24 -9.22
C VAL A 87 2.68 3.92 -10.61
N GLU A 88 3.16 2.84 -11.22
CA GLU A 88 2.75 2.45 -12.57
C GLU A 88 1.28 1.99 -12.60
N ILE A 89 0.83 1.27 -11.57
CA ILE A 89 -0.56 0.83 -11.44
C ILE A 89 -1.49 2.03 -11.23
N LEU A 90 -1.09 3.00 -10.42
CA LEU A 90 -1.90 4.18 -10.14
C LEU A 90 -2.14 5.02 -11.41
N LYS A 91 -1.14 5.17 -12.28
CA LYS A 91 -1.26 5.88 -13.56
C LYS A 91 -2.35 5.29 -14.46
N GLU A 92 -2.53 3.97 -14.39
CA GLU A 92 -3.49 3.23 -15.22
C GLU A 92 -4.81 2.91 -14.48
N TYR A 93 -4.98 3.38 -13.24
CA TYR A 93 -6.10 3.01 -12.40
C TYR A 93 -7.43 3.60 -12.91
N LYS A 94 -8.40 2.73 -13.18
CA LYS A 94 -9.74 3.08 -13.69
C LYS A 94 -10.89 2.63 -12.78
N GLY A 95 -10.58 2.18 -11.56
CA GLY A 95 -11.57 1.72 -10.61
C GLY A 95 -12.35 2.86 -9.94
N ASP A 96 -13.12 2.52 -8.91
CA ASP A 96 -13.88 3.49 -8.13
C ASP A 96 -12.97 4.50 -7.43
N ALA A 97 -13.56 5.60 -6.98
CA ALA A 97 -12.84 6.59 -6.21
C ALA A 97 -12.22 5.98 -4.93
N ARG A 98 -10.97 6.33 -4.66
CA ARG A 98 -10.21 5.85 -3.50
C ARG A 98 -9.54 7.01 -2.78
N LYS A 99 -9.36 6.83 -1.47
CA LYS A 99 -8.46 7.62 -0.64
C LYS A 99 -7.36 6.70 -0.15
N ILE A 100 -6.12 7.17 -0.20
CA ILE A 100 -4.96 6.45 0.33
C ILE A 100 -4.30 7.34 1.38
N LEU A 101 -4.20 6.86 2.61
CA LEU A 101 -3.48 7.52 3.70
C LEU A 101 -2.09 6.91 3.85
N ILE A 102 -1.06 7.75 3.87
CA ILE A 102 0.32 7.33 4.09
C ILE A 102 0.92 8.17 5.21
N ASP A 103 1.48 7.52 6.23
CA ASP A 103 2.42 8.15 7.15
C ASP A 103 3.85 7.81 6.75
N GLN A 104 4.73 8.81 6.77
CA GLN A 104 6.16 8.66 6.47
C GLN A 104 6.99 9.41 7.52
N GLY A 105 7.87 8.71 8.24
CA GLY A 105 8.85 9.37 9.10
C GLY A 105 9.88 10.17 8.28
N GLU A 106 10.16 11.42 8.66
CA GLU A 106 11.17 12.25 7.98
C GLU A 106 12.61 11.82 8.30
N GLU A 107 12.82 11.23 9.49
CA GLU A 107 14.10 10.70 9.95
C GLU A 107 14.28 9.21 9.62
N ASP A 108 13.50 8.71 8.66
CA ASP A 108 13.61 7.36 8.13
C ASP A 108 14.86 7.21 7.25
N ASN A 109 15.79 6.36 7.66
CA ASN A 109 17.01 6.10 6.88
C ASN A 109 16.69 5.51 5.50
N PHE A 110 15.64 4.69 5.37
CA PHE A 110 15.29 4.08 4.08
C PHE A 110 14.61 5.06 3.13
N LEU A 111 13.99 6.12 3.66
CA LEU A 111 13.56 7.28 2.87
C LEU A 111 14.79 7.97 2.27
N LYS A 112 15.78 8.29 3.11
CA LYS A 112 17.03 8.96 2.71
C LYS A 112 17.87 8.13 1.74
N ASP A 113 17.87 6.80 1.91
CA ASP A 113 18.53 5.85 1.01
C ASP A 113 17.80 5.63 -0.32
N GLY A 114 16.65 6.29 -0.54
CA GLY A 114 15.88 6.21 -1.78
C GLY A 114 15.18 4.86 -1.98
N GLN A 115 14.84 4.15 -0.89
CA GLN A 115 14.10 2.88 -0.97
C GLN A 115 12.59 3.10 -1.11
N LEU A 116 12.06 4.10 -0.40
CA LEU A 116 10.61 4.25 -0.20
C LEU A 116 9.94 5.04 -1.32
N LEU A 117 10.53 6.17 -1.70
CA LEU A 117 10.08 7.03 -2.82
C LEU A 117 8.59 7.46 -2.75
N PRO A 118 8.02 7.85 -1.58
CA PRO A 118 6.62 8.28 -1.48
C PRO A 118 6.28 9.46 -2.40
N GLN A 119 7.23 10.36 -2.62
CA GLN A 119 7.09 11.50 -3.54
C GLN A 119 6.76 11.10 -4.98
N ASN A 120 7.22 9.92 -5.43
CA ASN A 120 6.92 9.45 -6.78
C ASN A 120 5.45 9.05 -6.92
N LEU A 121 4.83 8.56 -5.85
CA LEU A 121 3.40 8.22 -5.82
C LEU A 121 2.54 9.48 -5.70
N GLU A 122 2.94 10.42 -4.83
CA GLU A 122 2.28 11.71 -4.66
C GLU A 122 2.27 12.54 -5.94
N ALA A 123 3.33 12.46 -6.75
CA ALA A 123 3.43 13.17 -8.03
C ALA A 123 2.49 12.62 -9.13
N VAL A 124 1.84 11.46 -8.93
CA VAL A 124 0.91 10.91 -9.92
C VAL A 124 -0.43 11.63 -9.82
N HIS A 125 -0.81 12.32 -10.88
CA HIS A 125 -2.14 12.90 -10.97
C HIS A 125 -3.20 11.82 -11.27
N SER A 126 -4.28 11.80 -10.48
CA SER A 126 -5.43 10.90 -10.68
C SER A 126 -6.74 11.60 -10.30
N ASP A 127 -7.74 11.52 -11.16
CA ASP A 127 -9.10 12.00 -10.86
C ASP A 127 -9.88 11.06 -9.95
N LYS A 128 -9.39 9.82 -9.78
CA LYS A 128 -10.07 8.76 -9.01
C LYS A 128 -9.43 8.52 -7.65
N VAL A 129 -8.14 8.76 -7.52
CA VAL A 129 -7.40 8.42 -6.30
C VAL A 129 -6.85 9.68 -5.67
N LYS A 130 -7.31 9.99 -4.45
CA LYS A 130 -6.71 11.03 -3.61
C LYS A 130 -5.68 10.39 -2.68
N ILE A 131 -4.43 10.84 -2.78
CA ILE A 131 -3.35 10.42 -1.89
C ILE A 131 -3.13 11.53 -0.86
N GLU A 132 -3.02 11.13 0.40
CA GLU A 132 -2.62 11.99 1.50
C GLU A 132 -1.35 11.40 2.12
N VAL A 133 -0.23 12.10 1.96
CA VAL A 133 1.03 11.74 2.61
C VAL A 133 1.25 12.70 3.77
N ARG A 134 1.39 12.15 4.97
CA ARG A 134 1.71 12.88 6.20
C ARG A 134 3.17 12.60 6.54
N TYR A 135 4.01 13.63 6.43
CA TYR A 135 5.41 13.56 6.82
C TYR A 135 5.53 13.86 8.31
N GLN A 136 6.03 12.88 9.06
CA GLN A 136 6.10 12.89 10.51
C GLN A 136 7.52 13.23 10.97
N LYS A 137 7.69 14.46 11.42
CA LYS A 137 8.97 14.99 11.90
C LYS A 137 9.53 14.16 13.06
N ASP A 138 10.84 13.94 13.06
CA ASP A 138 11.59 13.21 14.09
C ASP A 138 11.25 11.70 14.20
N TYR A 139 10.34 11.17 13.37
CA TYR A 139 10.02 9.75 13.32
C TYR A 139 10.86 8.99 12.29
N ASN A 140 11.15 7.73 12.61
CA ASN A 140 11.96 6.81 11.80
C ASN A 140 11.13 5.63 11.27
N HIS A 141 11.77 4.56 10.80
CA HIS A 141 11.12 3.35 10.24
C HIS A 141 10.66 2.31 11.28
N SER A 142 10.74 2.62 12.57
CA SER A 142 10.53 1.62 13.62
C SER A 142 9.06 1.43 13.96
N TYR A 143 8.77 0.39 14.75
CA TYR A 143 7.43 0.21 15.30
C TYR A 143 7.02 1.29 16.32
N PHE A 144 7.94 2.11 16.86
CA PHE A 144 7.54 3.28 17.66
C PHE A 144 6.81 4.32 16.79
N PHE A 145 7.30 4.54 15.58
CA PHE A 145 6.61 5.36 14.59
C PHE A 145 5.24 4.77 14.24
N ILE A 146 5.19 3.48 13.88
CA ILE A 146 3.93 2.81 13.53
C ILE A 146 2.92 2.87 14.68
N ALA A 147 3.35 2.57 15.91
CA ALA A 147 2.48 2.56 17.08
C ALA A 147 1.88 3.94 17.38
N THR A 148 2.63 5.02 17.14
CA THR A 148 2.17 6.40 17.34
C THR A 148 0.97 6.73 16.48
N PHE A 149 0.99 6.32 15.20
CA PHE A 149 -0.03 6.69 14.21
C PHE A 149 -1.02 5.55 13.90
N MET A 150 -0.92 4.42 14.61
CA MET A 150 -1.81 3.26 14.40
C MET A 150 -3.28 3.61 14.60
N GLU A 151 -3.61 4.37 15.64
CA GLU A 151 -4.99 4.75 15.94
C GLU A 151 -5.63 5.52 14.78
N ASP A 152 -4.91 6.49 14.20
CA ASP A 152 -5.38 7.26 13.04
C ASP A 152 -5.68 6.35 11.85
N HIS A 153 -4.80 5.40 11.55
CA HIS A 153 -5.01 4.45 10.47
C HIS A 153 -6.22 3.56 10.72
N ILE A 154 -6.41 3.06 11.95
CA ILE A 154 -7.59 2.26 12.30
C ILE A 154 -8.88 3.08 12.15
N ARG A 155 -8.89 4.35 12.61
CA ARG A 155 -10.02 5.27 12.43
C ARG A 155 -10.30 5.53 10.94
N PHE A 156 -9.27 5.80 10.16
CA PHE A 156 -9.37 5.99 8.71
C PHE A 156 -10.00 4.77 8.02
N HIS A 157 -9.58 3.55 8.37
CA HIS A 157 -10.18 2.33 7.83
C HIS A 157 -11.62 2.16 8.30
N HIS A 158 -11.89 2.36 9.59
CA HIS A 158 -13.22 2.29 10.18
C HIS A 158 -14.20 3.19 9.42
N ASP A 159 -13.89 4.47 9.28
CA ASP A 159 -14.80 5.47 8.70
C ASP A 159 -15.19 5.13 7.25
N ILE A 160 -14.24 4.63 6.45
CA ILE A 160 -14.52 4.20 5.08
C ILE A 160 -15.35 2.89 5.05
N LEU A 161 -15.07 1.96 5.96
CA LEU A 161 -15.73 0.66 5.96
C LEU A 161 -17.15 0.71 6.55
N THR A 162 -17.44 1.69 7.40
CA THR A 162 -18.77 1.88 8.01
C THR A 162 -19.62 2.94 7.31
N ALA A 163 -19.06 3.72 6.38
CA ALA A 163 -19.83 4.60 5.50
C ALA A 163 -20.63 3.76 4.50
N ILE A 164 -21.81 3.29 4.92
CA ILE A 164 -22.83 2.63 4.10
C ILE A 164 -24.15 3.37 4.30
#